data_AF-A0A5C6X215-F1
#
_entry.id   AF-A0A5C6X215-F1
#
_cell.length_a   1.000
_cell.length_b   1.000
_cell.length_c   1.000
_cell.angle_alpha   90.00
_cell.angle_beta   90.00
_cell.angle_gamma   90.00
#
_symmetry.space_group_name_H-M   'P 1'
#
loop_
_entity.id
_entity.type
_entity.pdbx_description
1 polymer ?
#
loop_
_entity_poly.entity_id
_entity_poly.type
_entity_poly.pdbx_seq_one_letter_code
_entity_poly.pdbx_strand_id
1 'polypeptide(L)'
;MIFDNWPTSDPDRLPRLTFDACLPALVRRLDHRALADLHTRLEHQGTPTLNLPHTELLAPDPHLEPQLELTTSLLDALRQLHHELHTLRTSFQSFTERYFARLPGRARRDVVVEYLEEQAPRAGELRKDLRALDEFLDFETLRERQTLRESRLIARLRLIFIALEALAHDLLARAHPEDLSLLSQHLLGLPGAELLRTFAQNRDLAELQPLAIRAAHAPLAALLHERPDALASDWLRLLIKIAILPTASSWLKIAALSTLAHSREAGLDVLVQRATRSFELPDDWHVQAHAIARLAELYPEIAREHLATIELAPTSGVPDAIPIAVARALSGDPHPDALAMLERLALPASEPRQKVRAHAARALTA
;
A
#
# COMPACT_ATOMS: atom_id res chain seq x y z
N MET A 1 1.73 -21.36 21.70
CA MET A 1 2.83 -20.96 22.59
C MET A 1 4.10 -20.81 21.76
N ILE A 2 4.34 -19.62 21.21
CA ILE A 2 5.59 -19.24 20.53
C ILE A 2 5.85 -17.76 20.89
N PHE A 3 5.91 -17.46 22.19
CA PHE A 3 6.22 -16.10 22.70
C PHE A 3 7.01 -16.12 24.03
N ASP A 4 7.82 -17.15 24.29
CA ASP A 4 8.53 -17.28 25.58
C ASP A 4 10.06 -17.06 25.54
N ASN A 5 10.61 -16.43 24.50
CA ASN A 5 12.05 -16.09 24.45
C ASN A 5 12.28 -14.61 24.08
N TRP A 6 11.69 -13.70 24.85
CA TRP A 6 12.18 -12.32 24.93
C TRP A 6 13.36 -12.33 25.93
N PRO A 7 14.55 -11.77 25.61
CA PRO A 7 15.63 -11.75 26.57
C PRO A 7 15.25 -10.81 27.72
N THR A 8 15.10 -11.39 28.90
CA THR A 8 15.10 -10.69 30.19
C THR A 8 16.40 -9.92 30.31
N SER A 9 16.35 -8.63 30.00
CA SER A 9 17.44 -7.68 30.21
C SER A 9 16.86 -6.48 30.94
N ASP A 10 17.31 -6.31 32.19
CA ASP A 10 17.16 -5.17 33.11
C ASP A 10 15.86 -4.34 33.07
N PRO A 11 15.08 -4.28 34.18
CA PRO A 11 13.91 -3.40 34.28
C PRO A 11 14.25 -1.89 34.22
N ASP A 12 15.53 -1.52 34.30
CA ASP A 12 16.03 -0.14 34.16
C ASP A 12 16.53 0.20 32.73
N ARG A 13 16.37 -0.70 31.75
CA ARG A 13 16.74 -0.46 30.34
C ARG A 13 15.55 -0.70 29.41
N LEU A 14 15.05 0.38 28.83
CA LEU A 14 14.03 0.33 27.77
C LEU A 14 14.53 -0.44 26.53
N PRO A 15 13.68 -1.24 25.87
CA PRO A 15 14.05 -1.96 24.65
C PRO A 15 14.30 -0.95 23.52
N ARG A 16 15.56 -0.87 23.09
CA ARG A 16 15.99 -0.04 21.97
C ARG A 16 15.65 -0.75 20.66
N LEU A 17 14.57 -0.35 19.99
CA LEU A 17 14.37 -0.70 18.59
C LEU A 17 15.28 0.18 17.74
N THR A 18 16.43 -0.37 17.34
CA THR A 18 17.32 0.27 16.36
C THR A 18 16.80 0.01 14.94
N PHE A 19 17.20 0.85 13.97
CA PHE A 19 16.90 0.62 12.56
C PHE A 19 17.34 -0.79 12.10
N ASP A 20 18.45 -1.29 12.65
CA ASP A 20 18.95 -2.66 12.46
C ASP A 20 18.00 -3.75 12.98
N ALA A 21 17.13 -3.45 13.96
CA ALA A 21 16.12 -4.37 14.47
C ALA A 21 14.86 -4.42 13.59
N CYS A 22 14.57 -3.36 12.83
CA CYS A 22 13.44 -3.26 11.92
C CYS A 22 13.75 -3.81 10.51
N LEU A 23 15.03 -3.79 10.13
CA LEU A 23 15.53 -4.25 8.83
C LEU A 23 15.14 -5.71 8.51
N PRO A 24 15.25 -6.69 9.43
CA PRO A 24 14.87 -8.08 9.17
C PRO A 24 13.37 -8.24 8.82
N ALA A 25 12.49 -7.38 9.34
CA ALA A 25 11.06 -7.41 9.03
C ALA A 25 10.75 -6.82 7.64
N LEU A 26 11.50 -5.80 7.22
CA LEU A 26 11.46 -5.24 5.86
C LEU A 26 12.04 -6.22 4.83
N VAL A 27 13.14 -6.88 5.17
CA VAL A 27 13.82 -7.91 4.37
C VAL A 27 12.95 -9.16 4.20
N ARG A 28 12.15 -9.54 5.19
CA ARG A 28 11.19 -10.67 5.08
C ARG A 28 10.01 -10.41 4.14
N ARG A 29 9.75 -9.15 3.76
CA ARG A 29 8.55 -8.76 2.97
C ARG A 29 8.85 -8.38 1.53
N LEU A 30 10.11 -8.16 1.14
CA LEU A 30 10.47 -7.64 -0.18
C LEU A 30 11.76 -8.27 -0.72
N ASP A 31 11.77 -8.58 -2.02
CA ASP A 31 12.86 -9.25 -2.73
C ASP A 31 14.23 -8.55 -2.58
N HIS A 32 15.24 -9.39 -2.33
CA HIS A 32 16.39 -9.11 -1.46
C HIS A 32 17.53 -8.22 -2.02
N ARG A 33 17.57 -7.92 -3.33
CA ARG A 33 18.83 -7.41 -3.93
C ARG A 33 19.01 -5.90 -3.87
N ALA A 34 17.94 -5.13 -4.07
CA ALA A 34 18.01 -3.67 -4.07
C ALA A 34 18.16 -3.08 -2.65
N LEU A 35 17.63 -3.78 -1.64
CA LEU A 35 17.74 -3.39 -0.24
C LEU A 35 19.09 -3.76 0.38
N ALA A 36 19.72 -4.86 -0.05
CA ALA A 36 21.09 -5.19 0.37
C ALA A 36 22.11 -4.12 -0.06
N ASP A 37 21.94 -3.59 -1.28
CA ASP A 37 22.72 -2.46 -1.81
C ASP A 37 22.43 -1.14 -1.08
N LEU A 38 21.19 -0.94 -0.62
CA LEU A 38 20.83 0.24 0.17
C LEU A 38 21.40 0.15 1.59
N HIS A 39 21.35 -1.04 2.21
CA HIS A 39 21.89 -1.33 3.53
C HIS A 39 23.40 -1.12 3.59
N THR A 40 24.15 -1.67 2.62
CA THR A 40 25.62 -1.49 2.55
C THR A 40 26.02 -0.02 2.38
N ARG A 41 25.23 0.77 1.65
CA ARG A 41 25.50 2.21 1.47
C ARG A 41 25.20 3.03 2.73
N LEU A 42 24.20 2.62 3.51
CA LEU A 42 23.83 3.28 4.77
C LEU A 42 24.79 2.92 5.92
N GLU A 43 25.28 1.68 5.99
CA GLU A 43 26.31 1.27 6.95
C GLU A 43 27.62 2.06 6.81
N HIS A 44 27.97 2.47 5.58
CA HIS A 44 29.19 3.25 5.32
C HIS A 44 29.09 4.72 5.74
N GLN A 45 27.89 5.22 6.10
CA GLN A 45 27.71 6.62 6.50
C GLN A 45 27.73 6.85 8.02
N GLY A 46 27.81 5.78 8.83
CA GLY A 46 27.92 5.89 10.28
C GLY A 46 26.61 6.36 10.94
N THR A 47 25.98 5.47 11.70
CA THR A 47 24.78 5.78 12.49
C THR A 47 25.15 6.67 13.69
N PRO A 48 24.60 7.89 13.83
CA PRO A 48 24.74 8.64 15.07
C PRO A 48 23.87 7.97 16.14
N THR A 49 24.49 7.57 17.24
CA THR A 49 23.79 7.09 18.43
C THR A 49 23.54 8.26 19.36
N LEU A 50 22.29 8.67 19.53
CA LEU A 50 21.89 9.69 20.49
C LEU A 50 21.22 9.04 21.70
N ASN A 51 21.85 9.22 22.87
CA ASN A 51 21.19 9.05 24.16
C ASN A 51 20.46 10.36 24.46
N LEU A 52 19.14 10.34 24.63
CA LEU A 52 18.37 11.50 25.10
C LEU A 52 17.72 11.22 26.46
N PRO A 53 17.84 12.14 27.45
CA PRO A 53 17.21 12.01 28.76
C PRO A 53 15.72 12.39 28.71
N HIS A 54 14.92 11.76 29.58
CA HIS A 54 13.46 11.76 29.62
C HIS A 54 12.78 13.06 30.09
N THR A 55 13.42 14.21 30.01
CA THR A 55 12.92 15.43 30.67
C THR A 55 13.33 16.70 29.97
N GLU A 56 12.87 16.91 28.73
CA GLU A 56 12.65 18.27 28.22
C GLU A 56 11.37 18.29 27.39
N LEU A 57 10.30 18.73 28.07
CA LEU A 57 9.04 19.17 27.50
C LEU A 57 9.30 20.38 26.58
N LEU A 58 8.63 20.42 25.42
CA LEU A 58 8.42 21.61 24.56
C LEU A 58 9.53 22.00 23.55
N ALA A 59 10.21 21.04 22.92
CA ALA A 59 10.89 21.31 21.65
C ALA A 59 10.40 20.33 20.58
N PRO A 60 10.13 20.79 19.33
CA PRO A 60 9.94 19.88 18.21
C PRO A 60 11.18 19.00 18.11
N ASP A 61 10.98 17.68 18.06
CA ASP A 61 12.08 16.71 18.02
C ASP A 61 13.07 17.11 16.89
N PRO A 62 14.33 17.45 17.20
CA PRO A 62 15.32 17.89 16.20
C PRO A 62 15.63 16.81 15.14
N HIS A 63 15.05 15.62 15.29
CA HIS A 63 15.11 14.51 14.33
C HIS A 63 14.05 14.53 13.23
N LEU A 64 13.05 15.43 13.27
CA LEU A 64 12.00 15.49 12.25
C LEU A 64 12.46 16.20 10.97
N GLU A 65 13.31 17.23 11.07
CA GLU A 65 13.80 17.99 9.89
C GLU A 65 14.50 17.10 8.85
N PRO A 66 15.47 16.22 9.21
CA PRO A 66 16.09 15.33 8.24
C PRO A 66 15.11 14.34 7.58
N GLN A 67 14.08 13.92 8.31
CA GLN A 67 13.04 13.01 7.79
C GLN A 67 12.08 13.74 6.85
N LEU A 68 11.76 15.00 7.11
CA LEU A 68 11.01 15.86 6.20
C LEU A 68 11.81 16.19 4.92
N GLU A 69 13.12 16.45 5.05
CA GLU A 69 14.02 16.63 3.91
C GLU A 69 14.11 15.37 3.05
N LEU A 70 14.23 14.19 3.68
CA LEU A 70 14.21 12.91 2.99
C LEU A 70 12.87 12.67 2.30
N THR A 71 11.76 12.99 2.96
CA THR A 71 10.41 12.89 2.39
C THR A 71 10.29 13.76 1.14
N THR A 72 10.75 15.01 1.21
CA THR A 72 10.79 15.94 0.07
C THR A 72 11.66 15.40 -1.07
N SER A 73 12.85 14.88 -0.76
CA SER A 73 13.76 14.28 -1.74
C SER A 73 13.14 13.06 -2.43
N LEU A 74 12.39 12.24 -1.70
CA LEU A 74 11.66 11.09 -2.24
C LEU A 74 10.48 11.51 -3.12
N LEU A 75 9.77 12.58 -2.77
CA LEU A 75 8.71 13.16 -3.60
C LEU A 75 9.28 13.77 -4.90
N ASP A 76 10.45 14.39 -4.83
CA ASP A 76 11.17 14.87 -6.01
C ASP A 76 11.62 13.72 -6.91
N ALA A 77 12.18 12.66 -6.32
CA ALA A 77 12.53 11.44 -7.04
C ALA A 77 11.28 10.77 -7.66
N LEU A 78 10.14 10.76 -6.95
CA LEU A 78 8.87 10.26 -7.45
C LEU A 78 8.44 11.04 -8.70
N ARG A 79 8.51 12.37 -8.65
CA ARG A 79 8.20 13.26 -9.77
C ARG A 79 9.12 13.01 -10.97
N GLN A 80 10.42 12.91 -10.75
CA GLN A 80 11.41 12.64 -11.79
C GLN A 80 11.15 11.29 -12.46
N LEU A 81 11.01 10.22 -11.68
CA LEU A 81 10.75 8.88 -12.22
C LEU A 81 9.39 8.77 -12.91
N HIS A 82 8.37 9.49 -12.43
CA HIS A 82 7.09 9.57 -13.11
C HIS A 82 7.23 10.22 -14.49
N HIS A 83 7.97 11.33 -14.57
CA HIS A 83 8.25 12.00 -15.84
C HIS A 83 9.09 11.11 -16.76
N GLU A 84 10.14 10.45 -16.26
CA GLU A 84 10.95 9.50 -17.03
C GLU A 84 10.08 8.37 -17.60
N LEU A 85 9.19 7.78 -16.80
CA LEU A 85 8.29 6.72 -17.26
C LEU A 85 7.34 7.22 -18.34
N HIS A 86 6.77 8.41 -18.18
CA HIS A 86 5.89 9.01 -19.17
C HIS A 86 6.62 9.31 -20.48
N THR A 87 7.80 9.91 -20.41
CA THR A 87 8.66 10.21 -21.57
C THR A 87 9.08 8.92 -22.28
N LEU A 88 9.47 7.89 -21.52
CA LEU A 88 9.84 6.58 -22.05
C LEU A 88 8.68 5.93 -22.82
N ARG A 89 7.46 5.97 -22.27
CA ARG A 89 6.25 5.41 -22.92
C ARG A 89 5.88 6.19 -24.19
N THR A 90 5.86 7.52 -24.11
CA THR A 90 5.48 8.39 -25.23
C THR A 90 6.50 8.33 -26.37
N SER A 91 7.80 8.32 -26.07
CA SER A 91 8.85 8.19 -27.09
C SER A 91 8.76 6.85 -27.82
N PHE A 92 8.55 5.76 -27.08
CA PHE A 92 8.45 4.42 -27.69
C PHE A 92 7.15 4.24 -28.48
N GLN A 93 6.05 4.83 -28.03
CA GLN A 93 4.80 4.85 -28.79
C GLN A 93 4.97 5.59 -30.12
N SER A 94 5.56 6.79 -30.10
CA SER A 94 5.85 7.56 -31.32
C SER A 94 6.76 6.78 -32.28
N PHE A 95 7.80 6.12 -31.75
CA PHE A 95 8.63 5.21 -32.53
C PHE A 95 7.83 4.07 -33.16
N THR A 96 6.95 3.43 -32.38
CA THR A 96 6.12 2.30 -32.84
C THR A 96 5.20 2.72 -33.98
N GLU A 97 4.54 3.87 -33.85
CA GLU A 97 3.68 4.45 -34.88
C GLU A 97 4.47 4.77 -36.16
N ARG A 98 5.63 5.42 -36.04
CA ARG A 98 6.54 5.69 -37.16
C ARG A 98 6.99 4.39 -37.84
N TYR A 99 7.34 3.37 -37.07
CA TYR A 99 7.86 2.10 -37.57
C TYR A 99 6.79 1.34 -38.40
N PHE A 100 5.58 1.22 -37.88
CA PHE A 100 4.49 0.51 -38.57
C PHE A 100 3.88 1.30 -39.73
N ALA A 101 4.05 2.62 -39.78
CA ALA A 101 3.67 3.45 -40.94
C ALA A 101 4.57 3.23 -42.17
N ARG A 102 5.74 2.61 -42.01
CA ARG A 102 6.68 2.35 -43.12
C ARG A 102 6.54 0.93 -43.69
N LEU A 103 6.76 0.81 -45.00
CA LEU A 103 6.89 -0.47 -45.68
C LEU A 103 8.12 -1.24 -45.14
N PRO A 104 8.05 -2.58 -45.02
CA PRO A 104 9.19 -3.40 -44.62
C PRO A 104 10.45 -3.15 -45.47
N GLY A 105 11.62 -3.21 -44.83
CA GLY A 105 12.92 -3.01 -45.49
C GLY A 105 13.61 -1.72 -45.02
N ARG A 106 14.29 -1.02 -45.94
CA ARG A 106 15.16 0.12 -45.63
C ARG A 106 14.45 1.23 -44.85
N ALA A 107 13.22 1.58 -45.25
CA ALA A 107 12.45 2.64 -44.59
C ALA A 107 12.15 2.36 -43.10
N ARG A 108 11.96 1.09 -42.70
CA ARG A 108 11.81 0.72 -41.28
C ARG A 108 13.14 0.78 -40.53
N ARG A 109 14.23 0.37 -41.19
CA ARG A 109 15.57 0.46 -40.62
C ARG A 109 15.97 1.90 -40.35
N ASP A 110 15.65 2.83 -41.26
CA ASP A 110 15.91 4.25 -41.09
C ASP A 110 15.19 4.81 -39.84
N VAL A 111 13.93 4.41 -39.61
CA VAL A 111 13.19 4.78 -38.38
C VAL A 111 13.84 4.22 -37.11
N VAL A 112 14.36 3.00 -37.17
CA VAL A 112 15.10 2.41 -36.03
C VAL A 112 16.38 3.18 -35.75
N VAL A 113 17.12 3.59 -36.79
CA VAL A 113 18.32 4.42 -36.65
C VAL A 113 17.98 5.76 -35.99
N GLU A 114 16.97 6.48 -36.51
CA GLU A 114 16.51 7.75 -35.92
C GLU A 114 16.17 7.58 -34.43
N TYR A 115 15.44 6.52 -34.07
CA TYR A 115 15.10 6.25 -32.67
C TYR A 115 16.34 5.98 -31.80
N LEU A 116 17.33 5.24 -32.30
CA LEU A 116 18.57 4.98 -31.56
C LEU A 116 19.40 6.25 -31.37
N GLU A 117 19.43 7.13 -32.38
CA GLU A 117 20.09 8.44 -32.30
C GLU A 117 19.42 9.36 -31.28
N GLU A 118 18.08 9.38 -31.24
CA GLU A 118 17.30 10.13 -30.26
C GLU A 118 17.50 9.63 -28.81
N GLN A 119 17.74 8.33 -28.62
CA GLN A 119 17.81 7.69 -27.29
C GLN A 119 19.22 7.58 -26.70
N ALA A 120 20.28 7.69 -27.52
CA ALA A 120 21.64 7.43 -27.08
C ALA A 120 22.33 8.72 -26.56
N PRO A 121 22.58 8.85 -25.24
CA PRO A 121 23.25 10.02 -24.69
C PRO A 121 24.75 10.06 -25.05
N ARG A 122 25.32 8.94 -25.52
CA ARG A 122 26.74 8.77 -25.78
C ARG A 122 27.00 8.16 -27.15
N ALA A 123 27.90 8.77 -27.92
CA ALA A 123 28.30 8.31 -29.26
C ALA A 123 28.89 6.88 -29.29
N GLY A 124 29.42 6.39 -28.18
CA GLY A 124 29.94 5.02 -28.06
C GLY A 124 28.84 3.96 -27.92
N GLU A 125 27.73 4.30 -27.25
CA GLU A 125 26.56 3.41 -27.12
C GLU A 125 25.81 3.34 -28.44
N LEU A 126 25.60 4.48 -29.09
CA LEU A 126 25.01 4.56 -30.44
C LEU A 126 25.75 3.68 -31.44
N ARG A 127 27.10 3.74 -31.47
CA ARG A 127 27.90 2.89 -32.37
C ARG A 127 27.72 1.40 -32.12
N LYS A 128 27.51 0.98 -30.86
CA LYS A 128 27.24 -0.43 -30.53
C LYS A 128 25.84 -0.83 -30.98
N ASP A 129 24.86 0.03 -30.77
CA ASP A 129 23.48 -0.23 -31.19
C ASP A 129 23.34 -0.27 -32.72
N LEU A 130 24.03 0.60 -33.45
CA LEU A 130 24.05 0.57 -34.92
C LEU A 130 24.72 -0.71 -35.47
N ARG A 131 25.79 -1.21 -34.83
CA ARG A 131 26.37 -2.52 -35.19
C ARG A 131 25.42 -3.66 -34.88
N ALA A 132 24.74 -3.61 -33.73
CA ALA A 132 23.76 -4.62 -33.36
C ALA A 132 22.57 -4.64 -34.33
N LEU A 133 22.16 -3.49 -34.89
CA LEU A 133 21.13 -3.38 -35.94
C LEU A 133 21.47 -4.16 -37.21
N ASP A 134 22.76 -4.30 -37.51
CA ASP A 134 23.21 -5.05 -38.68
C ASP A 134 23.16 -6.57 -38.44
N GLU A 135 23.17 -7.01 -37.18
CA GLU A 135 23.29 -8.43 -36.81
C GLU A 135 22.00 -9.03 -36.21
N PHE A 136 21.34 -8.36 -35.25
CA PHE A 136 20.24 -8.94 -34.47
C PHE A 136 19.25 -7.95 -33.84
N LEU A 137 19.53 -6.64 -33.82
CA LEU A 137 18.66 -5.66 -33.15
C LEU A 137 17.46 -5.33 -34.05
N ASP A 138 16.31 -5.89 -33.71
CA ASP A 138 15.04 -5.67 -34.38
C ASP A 138 14.02 -4.94 -33.49
N PHE A 139 12.81 -4.73 -34.02
CA PHE A 139 11.72 -4.08 -33.30
C PHE A 139 11.38 -4.80 -31.98
N GLU A 140 11.31 -6.13 -31.99
CA GLU A 140 11.00 -6.91 -30.78
C GLU A 140 12.10 -6.76 -29.73
N THR A 141 13.37 -6.77 -30.14
CA THR A 141 14.50 -6.50 -29.23
C THR A 141 14.42 -5.10 -28.61
N LEU A 142 14.02 -4.09 -29.37
CA LEU A 142 13.81 -2.73 -28.84
C LEU A 142 12.62 -2.66 -27.89
N ARG A 143 11.54 -3.39 -28.18
CA ARG A 143 10.37 -3.53 -27.32
C ARG A 143 10.70 -4.24 -26.01
N GLU A 144 11.53 -5.28 -26.04
CA GLU A 144 12.02 -5.95 -24.85
C GLU A 144 12.88 -5.01 -23.99
N ARG A 145 13.82 -4.28 -24.61
CA ARG A 145 14.63 -3.26 -23.93
C ARG A 145 13.75 -2.19 -23.26
N GLN A 146 12.74 -1.72 -23.97
CA GLN A 146 11.75 -0.77 -23.46
C GLN A 146 11.02 -1.35 -22.23
N THR A 147 10.48 -2.57 -22.36
CA THR A 147 9.75 -3.26 -21.29
C THR A 147 10.62 -3.45 -20.05
N LEU A 148 11.90 -3.81 -20.23
CA LEU A 148 12.85 -3.93 -19.13
C LEU A 148 13.16 -2.59 -18.46
N ARG A 149 13.31 -1.50 -19.23
CA ARG A 149 13.51 -0.15 -18.69
C ARG A 149 12.29 0.31 -17.89
N GLU A 150 11.10 0.13 -18.45
CA GLU A 150 9.82 0.43 -17.80
C GLU A 150 9.67 -0.36 -16.51
N SER A 151 9.89 -1.68 -16.53
CA SER A 151 9.83 -2.53 -15.33
C SER A 151 10.78 -2.06 -14.23
N ARG A 152 12.00 -1.62 -14.58
CA ARG A 152 12.96 -1.06 -13.61
C ARG A 152 12.49 0.27 -13.03
N LEU A 153 11.93 1.17 -13.85
CA LEU A 153 11.36 2.43 -13.37
C LEU A 153 10.20 2.18 -12.42
N ILE A 154 9.30 1.25 -12.77
CA ILE A 154 8.17 0.89 -11.93
C ILE A 154 8.65 0.27 -10.61
N ALA A 155 9.65 -0.61 -10.63
CA ALA A 155 10.24 -1.15 -9.40
C ALA A 155 10.82 -0.06 -8.49
N ARG A 156 11.48 0.96 -9.05
CA ARG A 156 11.95 2.13 -8.29
C ARG A 156 10.81 2.94 -7.70
N LEU A 157 9.75 3.19 -8.46
CA LEU A 157 8.53 3.86 -7.97
C LEU A 157 7.92 3.10 -6.78
N ARG A 158 7.84 1.76 -6.87
CA ARG A 158 7.36 0.91 -5.77
C ARG A 158 8.19 1.10 -4.49
N LEU A 159 9.52 1.12 -4.61
CA LEU A 159 10.41 1.35 -3.47
C LEU A 159 10.22 2.74 -2.85
N ILE A 160 10.01 3.77 -3.66
CA ILE A 160 9.73 5.12 -3.16
C ILE A 160 8.41 5.15 -2.37
N PHE A 161 7.33 4.55 -2.88
CA PHE A 161 6.07 4.50 -2.14
C PHE A 161 6.20 3.79 -0.79
N ILE A 162 6.94 2.68 -0.74
CA ILE A 162 7.19 1.94 0.50
C ILE A 162 8.02 2.78 1.48
N ALA A 163 9.03 3.51 0.99
CA ALA A 163 9.83 4.41 1.81
C ALA A 163 8.99 5.57 2.36
N LEU A 164 8.16 6.19 1.53
CA LEU A 164 7.22 7.25 1.94
C LEU A 164 6.21 6.75 2.98
N GLU A 165 5.64 5.55 2.77
CA GLU A 165 4.75 4.92 3.76
C GLU A 165 5.47 4.74 5.10
N ALA A 166 6.67 4.17 5.11
CA ALA A 166 7.43 3.93 6.34
C ALA A 166 7.80 5.24 7.06
N LEU A 167 8.26 6.25 6.31
CA LEU A 167 8.63 7.56 6.87
C LEU A 167 7.43 8.28 7.47
N ALA A 168 6.28 8.28 6.77
CA ALA A 168 5.07 8.92 7.28
C ALA A 168 4.59 8.27 8.60
N HIS A 169 4.67 6.94 8.72
CA HIS A 169 4.34 6.26 9.97
C HIS A 169 5.35 6.58 11.09
N ASP A 170 6.67 6.60 10.79
CA ASP A 170 7.69 6.92 11.79
C ASP A 170 7.58 8.36 12.30
N LEU A 171 7.39 9.32 11.37
CA LEU A 171 7.19 10.74 11.69
C LEU A 171 5.97 10.95 12.60
N LEU A 172 4.83 10.37 12.26
CA LEU A 172 3.60 10.53 13.03
C LEU A 172 3.64 9.76 14.37
N ALA A 173 4.35 8.63 14.44
CA ALA A 173 4.50 7.89 15.69
C ALA A 173 5.36 8.64 16.73
N ARG A 174 6.26 9.52 16.28
CA ARG A 174 7.14 10.33 17.14
C ARG A 174 6.54 11.69 17.50
N ALA A 175 5.60 12.18 16.71
CA ALA A 175 4.96 13.46 16.94
C ALA A 175 4.10 13.44 18.21
N HIS A 176 4.01 14.59 18.89
CA HIS A 176 3.05 14.75 19.97
C HIS A 176 1.62 14.65 19.44
N PRO A 177 0.66 14.08 20.21
CA PRO A 177 -0.72 13.92 19.78
C PRO A 177 -1.38 15.22 19.28
N GLU A 178 -1.01 16.36 19.88
CA GLU A 178 -1.53 17.69 19.53
C GLU A 178 -1.00 18.21 18.19
N ASP A 179 0.15 17.73 17.73
CA ASP A 179 0.81 18.16 16.49
C ASP A 179 0.48 17.26 15.28
N LEU A 180 -0.20 16.13 15.50
CA LEU A 180 -0.46 15.12 14.46
C LEU A 180 -1.19 15.71 13.25
N SER A 181 -2.19 16.57 13.50
CA SER A 181 -2.98 17.21 12.44
C SER A 181 -2.13 18.18 11.62
N LEU A 182 -1.38 19.06 12.28
CA LEU A 182 -0.51 20.03 11.63
C LEU A 182 0.60 19.36 10.82
N LEU A 183 1.26 18.35 11.39
CA LEU A 183 2.29 17.58 10.70
C LEU A 183 1.71 16.81 9.50
N SER A 184 0.52 16.25 9.63
CA SER A 184 -0.16 15.55 8.53
C SER A 184 -0.57 16.49 7.39
N GLN A 185 -1.06 17.69 7.71
CA GLN A 185 -1.32 18.75 6.72
C GLN A 185 -0.02 19.15 6.02
N HIS A 186 1.07 19.32 6.78
CA HIS A 186 2.37 19.66 6.21
C HIS A 186 2.87 18.58 5.24
N LEU A 187 2.85 17.31 5.64
CA LEU A 187 3.28 16.17 4.82
C LEU A 187 2.49 16.04 3.52
N LEU A 188 1.16 16.21 3.57
CA LEU A 188 0.31 16.16 2.38
C LEU A 188 0.37 17.46 1.55
N GLY A 189 0.85 18.55 2.14
CA GLY A 189 1.09 19.83 1.48
C GLY A 189 2.49 19.98 0.88
N LEU A 190 3.39 19.01 1.08
CA LEU A 190 4.74 19.05 0.51
C LEU A 190 4.69 19.06 -1.03
N PRO A 191 5.64 19.76 -1.70
CA PRO A 191 5.74 19.73 -3.14
C PRO A 191 5.83 18.30 -3.67
N GLY A 192 4.95 17.94 -4.62
CA GLY A 192 4.89 16.60 -5.19
C GLY A 192 4.04 15.58 -4.41
N ALA A 193 3.56 15.88 -3.21
CA ALA A 193 2.64 14.99 -2.48
C ALA A 193 1.31 14.76 -3.24
N GLU A 194 0.89 15.74 -4.04
CA GLU A 194 -0.25 15.62 -4.96
C GLU A 194 -0.12 14.46 -5.95
N LEU A 195 1.12 14.04 -6.29
CA LEU A 195 1.36 12.90 -7.16
C LEU A 195 0.84 11.60 -6.55
N LEU A 196 0.81 11.46 -5.23
CA LEU A 196 0.22 10.29 -4.57
C LEU A 196 -1.25 10.12 -4.98
N ARG A 197 -1.99 11.23 -5.05
CA ARG A 197 -3.38 11.21 -5.51
C ARG A 197 -3.49 10.87 -7.00
N THR A 198 -2.61 11.44 -7.82
CA THR A 198 -2.55 11.14 -9.26
C THR A 198 -2.28 9.66 -9.51
N PHE A 199 -1.33 9.06 -8.81
CA PHE A 199 -1.04 7.62 -8.89
C PHE A 199 -2.18 6.77 -8.36
N ALA A 200 -2.86 7.17 -7.28
CA ALA A 200 -4.04 6.46 -6.79
C ALA A 200 -5.19 6.42 -7.82
N GLN A 201 -5.28 7.43 -8.70
CA GLN A 201 -6.29 7.52 -9.75
C GLN A 201 -5.86 6.87 -11.08
N ASN A 202 -4.56 6.62 -11.29
CA ASN A 202 -4.02 6.18 -12.56
C ASN A 202 -4.26 4.69 -12.84
N ARG A 203 -5.16 4.41 -13.79
CA ARG A 203 -5.52 3.04 -14.19
C ARG A 203 -4.43 2.34 -15.02
N ASP A 204 -3.59 3.09 -15.71
CA ASP A 204 -2.51 2.54 -16.55
C ASP A 204 -1.35 1.97 -15.71
N LEU A 205 -1.37 2.23 -14.41
CA LEU A 205 -0.41 1.77 -13.41
C LEU A 205 -1.15 1.15 -12.22
N ALA A 206 -2.07 0.23 -12.50
CA ALA A 206 -2.97 -0.38 -11.51
C ALA A 206 -2.25 -0.95 -10.27
N GLU A 207 -1.04 -1.47 -10.45
CA GLU A 207 -0.21 -2.00 -9.36
C GLU A 207 0.37 -0.94 -8.42
N LEU A 208 0.49 0.32 -8.85
CA LEU A 208 0.98 1.43 -8.03
C LEU A 208 -0.14 2.11 -7.26
N GLN A 209 -1.40 1.99 -7.70
CA GLN A 209 -2.52 2.67 -7.05
C GLN A 209 -2.65 2.34 -5.55
N PRO A 210 -2.59 1.06 -5.12
CA PRO A 210 -2.67 0.74 -3.69
C PRO A 210 -1.46 1.25 -2.90
N LEU A 211 -0.27 1.27 -3.50
CA LEU A 211 0.95 1.76 -2.86
C LEU A 211 0.89 3.27 -2.62
N ALA A 212 0.31 4.02 -3.56
CA ALA A 212 0.11 5.45 -3.41
C ALA A 212 -0.88 5.79 -2.28
N ILE A 213 -1.98 5.03 -2.17
CA ILE A 213 -2.92 5.17 -1.04
C ILE A 213 -2.23 4.82 0.28
N ARG A 214 -1.44 3.74 0.31
CA ARG A 214 -0.69 3.33 1.52
C ARG A 214 0.36 4.37 1.94
N ALA A 215 1.08 4.97 0.99
CA ALA A 215 2.01 6.05 1.28
C ALA A 215 1.32 7.28 1.89
N ALA A 216 0.08 7.57 1.47
CA ALA A 216 -0.73 8.64 2.05
C ALA A 216 -1.54 8.21 3.28
N HIS A 217 -1.52 6.93 3.67
CA HIS A 217 -2.44 6.37 4.66
C HIS A 217 -2.35 7.04 6.02
N ALA A 218 -1.14 7.07 6.60
CA ALA A 218 -0.93 7.57 7.95
C ALA A 218 -1.33 9.05 8.12
N PRO A 219 -0.89 9.99 7.26
CA PRO A 219 -1.30 11.39 7.39
C PRO A 219 -2.80 11.56 7.11
N LEU A 220 -3.37 10.82 6.15
CA LEU A 220 -4.81 10.88 5.91
C LEU A 220 -5.61 10.34 7.09
N ALA A 221 -5.18 9.25 7.72
CA ALA A 221 -5.83 8.68 8.89
C ALA A 221 -5.87 9.67 10.06
N ALA A 222 -4.75 10.39 10.29
CA ALA A 222 -4.69 11.45 11.29
C ALA A 222 -5.65 12.60 11.00
N LEU A 223 -5.72 13.08 9.75
CA LEU A 223 -6.63 14.17 9.36
C LEU A 223 -8.11 13.76 9.38
N LEU A 224 -8.42 12.53 8.97
CA LEU A 224 -9.79 12.02 8.94
C LEU A 224 -10.36 11.74 10.34
N HIS A 225 -9.50 11.56 11.34
CA HIS A 225 -9.92 11.44 12.73
C HIS A 225 -10.46 12.77 13.28
N GLU A 226 -9.92 13.89 12.78
CA GLU A 226 -10.37 15.24 13.11
C GLU A 226 -11.44 15.75 12.12
N ARG A 227 -11.79 17.05 12.19
CA ARG A 227 -12.67 17.64 11.19
C ARG A 227 -11.92 17.73 9.85
N PRO A 228 -12.41 17.07 8.78
CA PRO A 228 -11.70 17.03 7.51
C PRO A 228 -11.62 18.43 6.90
N ASP A 229 -10.42 18.85 6.57
CA ASP A 229 -10.17 20.03 5.75
C ASP A 229 -10.48 19.75 4.27
N ALA A 230 -10.23 20.72 3.38
CA ALA A 230 -10.49 20.57 1.95
C ALA A 230 -9.64 19.45 1.30
N LEU A 231 -8.39 19.27 1.77
CA LEU A 231 -7.47 18.25 1.26
C LEU A 231 -7.93 16.84 1.66
N ALA A 232 -8.29 16.64 2.93
CA ALA A 232 -8.86 15.41 3.44
C ALA A 232 -10.21 15.10 2.76
N SER A 233 -11.02 16.12 2.44
CA SER A 233 -12.30 15.95 1.74
C SER A 233 -12.14 15.42 0.31
N ASP A 234 -11.14 15.90 -0.44
CA ASP A 234 -10.85 15.41 -1.79
C ASP A 234 -10.38 13.94 -1.77
N TRP A 235 -9.51 13.61 -0.83
CA TRP A 235 -9.07 12.24 -0.59
C TRP A 235 -10.23 11.35 -0.15
N LEU A 236 -11.07 11.82 0.78
CA LEU A 236 -12.25 11.09 1.26
C LEU A 236 -13.16 10.70 0.08
N ARG A 237 -13.48 11.63 -0.81
CA ARG A 237 -14.28 11.35 -2.02
C ARG A 237 -13.64 10.30 -2.92
N LEU A 238 -12.32 10.39 -3.13
CA LEU A 238 -11.58 9.42 -3.93
C LEU A 238 -11.61 8.03 -3.28
N LEU A 239 -11.33 7.95 -1.98
CA LEU A 239 -11.29 6.68 -1.26
C LEU A 239 -12.68 6.03 -1.24
N ILE A 240 -13.76 6.78 -0.99
CA ILE A 240 -15.14 6.28 -1.06
C ILE A 240 -15.42 5.70 -2.45
N LYS A 241 -15.10 6.48 -3.51
CA LYS A 241 -15.28 6.03 -4.90
C LYS A 241 -14.54 4.72 -5.16
N ILE A 242 -13.29 4.61 -4.74
CA ILE A 242 -12.49 3.38 -4.90
C ILE A 242 -13.10 2.22 -4.12
N ALA A 243 -13.48 2.46 -2.86
CA ALA A 243 -14.02 1.45 -1.98
C ALA A 243 -15.33 0.87 -2.52
N ILE A 244 -16.16 1.64 -3.24
CA ILE A 244 -17.44 1.17 -3.79
C ILE A 244 -17.36 0.69 -5.25
N LEU A 245 -16.34 1.09 -6.01
CA LEU A 245 -16.23 0.81 -7.44
C LEU A 245 -16.13 -0.71 -7.71
N PRO A 246 -17.04 -1.31 -8.50
CA PRO A 246 -16.98 -2.75 -8.78
C PRO A 246 -15.68 -3.15 -9.47
N THR A 247 -15.22 -2.35 -10.44
CA THR A 247 -14.04 -2.63 -11.27
C THR A 247 -12.70 -2.40 -10.57
N ALA A 248 -12.68 -1.85 -9.35
CA ALA A 248 -11.44 -1.73 -8.59
C ALA A 248 -10.97 -3.10 -8.08
N SER A 249 -9.65 -3.33 -8.12
CA SER A 249 -9.05 -4.56 -7.59
C SER A 249 -9.26 -4.65 -6.07
N SER A 250 -9.32 -5.88 -5.54
CA SER A 250 -9.53 -6.11 -4.09
C SER A 250 -8.47 -5.43 -3.23
N TRP A 251 -7.21 -5.43 -3.65
CA TRP A 251 -6.11 -4.75 -2.94
C TRP A 251 -6.28 -3.23 -2.89
N LEU A 252 -6.75 -2.63 -3.98
CA LEU A 252 -7.01 -1.20 -4.04
C LEU A 252 -8.18 -0.81 -3.13
N LYS A 253 -9.26 -1.60 -3.13
CA LYS A 253 -10.40 -1.45 -2.21
C LYS A 253 -9.96 -1.58 -0.76
N ILE A 254 -9.13 -2.57 -0.42
CA ILE A 254 -8.62 -2.79 0.95
C ILE A 254 -7.77 -1.60 1.43
N ALA A 255 -6.87 -1.07 0.58
CA ALA A 255 -6.08 0.10 0.93
C ALA A 255 -6.97 1.34 1.19
N ALA A 256 -8.01 1.53 0.36
CA ALA A 256 -8.97 2.61 0.56
C ALA A 256 -9.77 2.44 1.85
N LEU A 257 -10.32 1.25 2.10
CA LEU A 257 -11.10 0.94 3.31
C LEU A 257 -10.27 1.11 4.58
N SER A 258 -9.01 0.69 4.58
CA SER A 258 -8.12 0.83 5.75
C SER A 258 -7.93 2.28 6.15
N THR A 259 -7.84 3.19 5.16
CA THR A 259 -7.71 4.62 5.39
C THR A 259 -9.05 5.24 5.80
N LEU A 260 -10.13 4.94 5.06
CA LEU A 260 -11.48 5.43 5.33
C LEU A 260 -11.98 5.09 6.72
N ALA A 261 -11.57 3.95 7.26
CA ALA A 261 -11.99 3.47 8.56
C ALA A 261 -11.78 4.48 9.72
N HIS A 262 -10.83 5.41 9.55
CA HIS A 262 -10.52 6.46 10.51
C HIS A 262 -11.47 7.67 10.44
N SER A 263 -12.31 7.76 9.41
CA SER A 263 -13.38 8.76 9.29
C SER A 263 -14.66 8.24 9.96
N ARG A 264 -15.14 8.94 11.00
CA ARG A 264 -16.27 8.48 11.84
C ARG A 264 -17.62 8.44 11.13
N GLU A 265 -17.89 9.35 10.21
CA GLU A 265 -19.19 9.42 9.51
C GLU A 265 -19.13 8.65 8.20
N ALA A 266 -18.59 9.26 7.14
CA ALA A 266 -18.59 8.69 5.80
C ALA A 266 -17.78 7.37 5.69
N GLY A 267 -16.76 7.20 6.54
CA GLY A 267 -15.97 5.97 6.59
C GLY A 267 -16.72 4.79 7.20
N LEU A 268 -17.49 5.04 8.26
CA LEU A 268 -18.29 4.02 8.94
C LEU A 268 -19.37 3.47 8.02
N ASP A 269 -20.13 4.34 7.33
CA ASP A 269 -21.19 3.91 6.40
C ASP A 269 -20.66 2.96 5.33
N VAL A 270 -19.50 3.30 4.75
CA VAL A 270 -18.85 2.48 3.72
C VAL A 270 -18.34 1.15 4.32
N LEU A 271 -17.81 1.17 5.54
CA LEU A 271 -17.38 -0.05 6.23
C LEU A 271 -18.55 -0.99 6.52
N VAL A 272 -19.66 -0.47 7.07
CA VAL A 272 -20.87 -1.25 7.35
C VAL A 272 -21.43 -1.82 6.05
N GLN A 273 -21.57 -0.98 5.02
CA GLN A 273 -22.03 -1.42 3.70
C GLN A 273 -21.14 -2.55 3.16
N ARG A 274 -19.81 -2.43 3.26
CA ARG A 274 -18.87 -3.45 2.75
C ARG A 274 -18.82 -4.71 3.60
N ALA A 275 -18.99 -4.62 4.91
CA ALA A 275 -19.04 -5.76 5.81
C ALA A 275 -20.31 -6.61 5.61
N THR A 276 -21.43 -5.97 5.25
CA THR A 276 -22.76 -6.61 5.14
C THR A 276 -23.17 -6.95 3.71
N ARG A 277 -22.46 -6.47 2.69
CA ARG A 277 -22.84 -6.67 1.28
C ARG A 277 -22.84 -8.14 0.87
N SER A 278 -23.76 -8.50 -0.03
CA SER A 278 -23.65 -9.72 -0.84
C SER A 278 -22.57 -9.56 -1.92
N PHE A 279 -21.93 -10.68 -2.30
CA PHE A 279 -20.80 -10.66 -3.24
C PHE A 279 -21.22 -10.13 -4.62
N GLU A 280 -20.53 -9.11 -5.11
CA GLU A 280 -20.72 -8.63 -6.49
C GLU A 280 -19.75 -9.28 -7.48
N LEU A 281 -18.60 -9.75 -6.99
CA LEU A 281 -17.53 -10.34 -7.79
C LEU A 281 -16.91 -11.56 -7.07
N PRO A 282 -16.32 -12.52 -7.81
CA PRO A 282 -15.74 -13.74 -7.24
C PRO A 282 -14.67 -13.53 -6.16
N ASP A 283 -13.93 -12.42 -6.20
CA ASP A 283 -12.81 -12.11 -5.29
C ASP A 283 -13.12 -11.01 -4.25
N ASP A 284 -14.38 -10.53 -4.18
CA ASP A 284 -14.78 -9.43 -3.28
C ASP A 284 -14.90 -9.89 -1.82
N TRP A 285 -14.91 -11.20 -1.56
CA TRP A 285 -14.93 -11.76 -0.22
C TRP A 285 -13.71 -11.38 0.62
N HIS A 286 -12.53 -11.17 -0.01
CA HIS A 286 -11.36 -10.66 0.70
C HIS A 286 -11.61 -9.25 1.25
N VAL A 287 -12.31 -8.42 0.48
CA VAL A 287 -12.64 -7.04 0.84
C VAL A 287 -13.66 -7.03 1.98
N GLN A 288 -14.68 -7.89 1.91
CA GLN A 288 -15.68 -8.05 2.97
C GLN A 288 -15.05 -8.58 4.27
N ALA A 289 -14.21 -9.61 4.21
CA ALA A 289 -13.50 -10.12 5.40
C ALA A 289 -12.65 -9.03 6.07
N HIS A 290 -11.97 -8.21 5.27
CA HIS A 290 -11.19 -7.08 5.76
C HIS A 290 -12.08 -5.99 6.39
N ALA A 291 -13.21 -5.67 5.76
CA ALA A 291 -14.19 -4.71 6.29
C ALA A 291 -14.77 -5.18 7.63
N ILE A 292 -15.13 -6.47 7.75
CA ILE A 292 -15.61 -7.08 9.00
C ILE A 292 -14.57 -6.92 10.11
N ALA A 293 -13.30 -7.26 9.83
CA ALA A 293 -12.23 -7.15 10.82
C ALA A 293 -12.02 -5.70 11.28
N ARG A 294 -12.00 -4.74 10.34
CA ARG A 294 -11.84 -3.30 10.68
C ARG A 294 -13.05 -2.73 11.42
N LEU A 295 -14.27 -3.14 11.05
CA LEU A 295 -15.48 -2.72 11.73
C LEU A 295 -15.48 -3.20 13.19
N ALA A 296 -15.11 -4.46 13.43
CA ALA A 296 -15.02 -5.03 14.78
C ALA A 296 -13.92 -4.38 15.64
N GLU A 297 -12.76 -4.09 15.04
CA GLU A 297 -11.63 -3.46 15.72
C GLU A 297 -11.95 -2.03 16.18
N LEU A 298 -12.63 -1.24 15.34
CA LEU A 298 -12.84 0.18 15.57
C LEU A 298 -14.21 0.53 16.15
N TYR A 299 -15.24 -0.28 15.85
CA TYR A 299 -16.64 -0.01 16.18
C TYR A 299 -17.34 -1.30 16.66
N PRO A 300 -16.91 -1.90 17.79
CA PRO A 300 -17.37 -3.22 18.23
C PRO A 300 -18.90 -3.29 18.44
N GLU A 301 -19.52 -2.23 18.97
CA GLU A 301 -20.98 -2.19 19.18
C GLU A 301 -21.76 -2.24 17.86
N ILE A 302 -21.28 -1.52 16.84
CA ILE A 302 -21.88 -1.45 15.50
C ILE A 302 -21.61 -2.75 14.74
N ALA A 303 -20.41 -3.31 14.89
CA ALA A 303 -20.08 -4.62 14.34
C ALA A 303 -21.04 -5.69 14.86
N ARG A 304 -21.30 -5.71 16.18
CA ARG A 304 -22.28 -6.63 16.77
C ARG A 304 -23.67 -6.47 16.13
N GLU A 305 -24.21 -5.25 16.12
CA GLU A 305 -25.56 -4.95 15.61
C GLU A 305 -25.76 -5.48 14.19
N HIS A 306 -24.81 -5.19 13.30
CA HIS A 306 -24.93 -5.57 11.90
C HIS A 306 -24.52 -7.02 11.61
N LEU A 307 -23.40 -7.50 12.17
CA LEU A 307 -22.85 -8.82 11.83
C LEU A 307 -23.69 -9.97 12.40
N ALA A 308 -24.34 -9.79 13.55
CA ALA A 308 -25.19 -10.82 14.14
C ALA A 308 -26.46 -11.10 13.31
N THR A 309 -26.85 -10.16 12.45
CA THR A 309 -28.01 -10.31 11.55
C THR A 309 -27.67 -10.83 10.16
N ILE A 310 -26.38 -10.96 9.82
CA ILE A 310 -25.96 -11.41 8.49
C ILE A 310 -26.42 -12.85 8.25
N GLU A 311 -27.14 -13.07 7.16
CA GLU A 311 -27.50 -14.40 6.70
C GLU A 311 -26.26 -15.11 6.10
N LEU A 312 -25.47 -15.72 6.98
CA LEU A 312 -24.44 -16.70 6.60
C LEU A 312 -25.10 -18.05 6.37
N ALA A 313 -25.97 -18.14 5.36
CA ALA A 313 -26.63 -19.41 5.05
C ALA A 313 -25.57 -20.49 4.74
N PRO A 314 -25.79 -21.75 5.14
CA PRO A 314 -24.91 -22.88 4.84
C PRO A 314 -24.95 -23.29 3.35
N THR A 315 -25.28 -22.36 2.46
CA THR A 315 -25.34 -22.56 1.02
C THR A 315 -23.95 -22.49 0.40
N SER A 316 -23.78 -23.28 -0.65
CA SER A 316 -22.56 -23.66 -1.38
C SER A 316 -21.78 -22.52 -2.09
N GLY A 317 -21.95 -21.26 -1.70
CA GLY A 317 -21.34 -20.10 -2.37
C GLY A 317 -20.55 -19.13 -1.48
N VAL A 318 -20.67 -19.21 -0.15
CA VAL A 318 -19.95 -18.30 0.78
C VAL A 318 -18.58 -18.89 1.14
N PRO A 319 -17.46 -18.21 0.84
CA PRO A 319 -16.13 -18.67 1.24
C PRO A 319 -15.97 -18.73 2.77
N ASP A 320 -15.31 -19.75 3.28
CA ASP A 320 -15.06 -19.96 4.72
C ASP A 320 -14.44 -18.74 5.43
N ALA A 321 -13.72 -17.90 4.70
CA ALA A 321 -13.11 -16.68 5.23
C ALA A 321 -14.14 -15.72 5.85
N ILE A 322 -15.35 -15.61 5.30
CA ILE A 322 -16.38 -14.69 5.80
C ILE A 322 -16.95 -15.17 7.15
N PRO A 323 -17.46 -16.41 7.30
CA PRO A 323 -17.89 -16.91 8.61
C PRO A 323 -16.77 -16.90 9.66
N ILE A 324 -15.52 -17.15 9.26
CA ILE A 324 -14.37 -17.07 10.19
C ILE A 324 -14.13 -15.62 10.63
N ALA A 325 -14.24 -14.64 9.73
CA ALA A 325 -14.10 -13.23 10.07
C ALA A 325 -15.22 -12.77 11.04
N VAL A 326 -16.47 -13.16 10.78
CA VAL A 326 -17.61 -12.88 11.67
C VAL A 326 -17.40 -13.53 13.04
N ALA A 327 -17.00 -14.80 13.08
CA ALA A 327 -16.76 -15.48 14.35
C ALA A 327 -15.65 -14.81 15.17
N ARG A 328 -14.59 -14.30 14.53
CA ARG A 328 -13.53 -13.54 15.23
C ARG A 328 -14.03 -12.18 15.70
N ALA A 329 -14.83 -11.49 14.89
CA ALA A 329 -15.39 -10.18 15.21
C ALA A 329 -16.32 -10.21 16.43
N LEU A 330 -17.08 -11.30 16.61
CA LEU A 330 -18.04 -11.47 17.70
C LEU A 330 -17.46 -12.22 18.93
N SER A 331 -16.18 -12.53 18.93
CA SER A 331 -15.53 -13.32 19.99
C SER A 331 -15.58 -12.57 21.33
N GLY A 332 -16.00 -13.25 22.39
CA GLY A 332 -16.09 -12.67 23.74
C GLY A 332 -17.25 -11.68 23.96
N ASP A 333 -18.15 -11.52 22.98
CA ASP A 333 -19.33 -10.67 23.13
C ASP A 333 -20.46 -11.43 23.87
N PRO A 334 -20.92 -10.94 25.03
CA PRO A 334 -21.95 -11.63 25.82
C PRO A 334 -23.37 -11.45 25.26
N HIS A 335 -23.56 -10.66 24.20
CA HIS A 335 -24.90 -10.37 23.67
C HIS A 335 -25.57 -11.62 23.09
N PRO A 336 -26.88 -11.84 23.35
CA PRO A 336 -27.59 -13.04 22.91
C PRO A 336 -27.52 -13.26 21.39
N ASP A 337 -27.60 -12.19 20.60
CA ASP A 337 -27.53 -12.29 19.14
C ASP A 337 -26.14 -12.74 18.64
N ALA A 338 -25.07 -12.28 19.30
CA ALA A 338 -23.70 -12.69 18.98
C ALA A 338 -23.48 -14.17 19.34
N LEU A 339 -23.93 -14.58 20.53
CA LEU A 339 -23.89 -15.98 20.97
C LEU A 339 -24.70 -16.89 20.02
N ALA A 340 -25.92 -16.49 19.65
CA ALA A 340 -26.77 -17.24 18.74
C ALA A 340 -26.12 -17.40 17.34
N MET A 341 -25.46 -16.35 16.83
CA MET A 341 -24.71 -16.44 15.58
C MET A 341 -23.52 -17.41 15.68
N LEU A 342 -22.72 -17.30 16.76
CA LEU A 342 -21.58 -18.17 16.99
C LEU A 342 -21.99 -19.64 17.18
N GLU A 343 -23.07 -19.91 17.91
CA GLU A 343 -23.66 -21.24 18.06
C GLU A 343 -24.09 -21.80 16.70
N ARG A 344 -24.81 -21.02 15.88
CA ARG A 344 -25.19 -21.41 14.51
C ARG A 344 -23.98 -21.80 13.66
N LEU A 345 -22.86 -21.08 13.78
CA LEU A 345 -21.62 -21.38 13.06
C LEU A 345 -20.84 -22.58 13.63
N ALA A 346 -21.01 -22.89 14.92
CA ALA A 346 -20.38 -24.01 15.60
C ALA A 346 -21.13 -25.34 15.38
N LEU A 347 -22.44 -25.29 15.11
CA LEU A 347 -23.27 -26.47 14.90
C LEU A 347 -22.82 -27.29 13.67
N PRO A 348 -22.98 -28.62 13.72
CA PRO A 348 -22.73 -29.48 12.56
C PRO A 348 -23.76 -29.20 11.45
N ALA A 349 -23.34 -28.45 10.43
CA ALA A 349 -24.08 -28.35 9.17
C ALA A 349 -23.97 -29.66 8.36
N SER A 350 -24.86 -29.84 7.38
CA SER A 350 -24.82 -30.95 6.40
C SER A 350 -23.57 -30.95 5.53
N GLU A 351 -22.85 -29.83 5.42
CA GLU A 351 -21.56 -29.68 4.72
C GLU A 351 -20.35 -29.70 5.69
N PRO A 352 -19.23 -30.34 5.32
CA PRO A 352 -18.04 -30.45 6.19
C PRO A 352 -17.21 -29.15 6.25
N ARG A 353 -17.69 -28.13 6.97
CA ARG A 353 -16.94 -26.87 7.24
C ARG A 353 -16.22 -26.90 8.59
N GLN A 354 -15.26 -27.80 8.76
CA GLN A 354 -14.58 -28.02 10.05
C GLN A 354 -13.82 -26.78 10.56
N LYS A 355 -13.21 -25.99 9.66
CA LYS A 355 -12.44 -24.78 10.04
C LYS A 355 -13.33 -23.69 10.62
N VAL A 356 -14.49 -23.43 10.01
CA VAL A 356 -15.48 -22.44 10.49
C VAL A 356 -15.94 -22.81 11.89
N ARG A 357 -16.35 -24.07 12.09
CA ARG A 357 -16.80 -24.59 13.39
C ARG A 357 -15.74 -24.45 14.48
N ALA A 358 -14.48 -24.79 14.16
CA ALA A 358 -13.39 -24.67 15.13
C ALA A 358 -13.15 -23.21 15.54
N HIS A 359 -13.28 -22.26 14.62
CA HIS A 359 -13.16 -20.84 14.95
C HIS A 359 -14.35 -20.33 15.77
N ALA A 360 -15.58 -20.70 15.41
CA ALA A 360 -16.78 -20.33 16.14
C ALA A 360 -16.79 -20.92 17.56
N ALA A 361 -16.44 -22.20 17.72
CA ALA A 361 -16.33 -22.84 19.03
C ALA A 361 -15.28 -22.17 19.93
N ARG A 362 -14.13 -21.75 19.36
CA ARG A 362 -13.12 -20.98 20.12
C ARG A 362 -13.63 -19.61 20.53
N ALA A 363 -14.37 -18.93 19.65
CA ALA A 363 -14.93 -17.61 19.92
C ALA A 363 -16.02 -17.61 21.00
N LEU A 364 -16.77 -18.72 21.14
CA LEU A 364 -17.73 -18.93 22.24
C LEU A 364 -17.06 -19.12 23.61
N THR A 365 -15.80 -19.57 23.62
CA THR A 365 -15.06 -19.89 24.85
C THR A 365 -14.05 -18.82 25.28
N ALA A 366 -13.86 -17.79 24.43
CA ALA A 366 -12.98 -16.65 24.68
C ALA A 366 -13.78 -15.56 25.39
#